data_AF-A0AAN9U763-F1
#
_entry.id   AF-A0AAN9U763-F1
#
_cell.length_a   1.000
_cell.length_b   1.000
_cell.length_c   1.000
_cell.angle_alpha   90.00
_cell.angle_beta   90.00
_cell.angle_gamma   90.00
#
_symmetry.space_group_name_H-M   'P 1'
#
loop_
_entity.id
_entity.type
_entity.pdbx_description
1 polymer ?
#
loop_
_entity_poly.entity_id
_entity_poly.type
_entity_poly.pdbx_seq_one_letter_code
_entity_poly.pdbx_strand_id
1 'polypeptide(L)'
;MANSPTHMPRQQGLARKQILYTYDFGDNWEHHLTITGRAEAKREFTCLDGSGHYVAEDAGGTKGWEELKAAYRAARPDEHQRERREWFEKTASNRDPAGLGGNRAAEWDREQVNRDLSTFLERFQRMADENEERMESMMNGPMAGMFPPGPRPAGWGR
;
A
#
# COMPACT_ATOMS: atom_id res chain seq x y z
N MET A 1 -10.01 -1.66 45.22
CA MET A 1 -10.56 -1.14 43.95
C MET A 1 -9.75 -1.79 42.83
N ALA A 2 -10.29 -2.84 42.20
CA ALA A 2 -9.57 -3.61 41.19
C ALA A 2 -10.14 -3.27 39.81
N ASN A 3 -9.30 -2.74 38.91
CA ASN A 3 -9.63 -2.63 37.50
C ASN A 3 -9.33 -3.98 36.84
N SER A 4 -10.38 -4.74 36.53
CA SER A 4 -10.29 -5.95 35.72
C SER A 4 -10.04 -5.59 34.25
N PRO A 5 -9.17 -6.32 33.52
CA PRO A 5 -8.98 -6.11 32.09
C PRO A 5 -10.23 -6.57 31.33
N THR A 6 -10.74 -5.72 30.44
CA THR A 6 -11.85 -6.02 29.55
C THR A 6 -11.49 -7.21 28.64
N HIS A 7 -11.96 -8.40 29.00
CA HIS A 7 -11.86 -9.60 28.17
C HIS A 7 -12.83 -9.45 27.01
N MET A 8 -12.33 -9.09 25.82
CA MET A 8 -13.11 -9.19 24.59
C MET A 8 -13.44 -10.67 24.36
N PRO A 9 -14.72 -11.09 24.34
CA PRO A 9 -15.06 -12.49 24.16
C PRO A 9 -14.60 -12.96 22.77
N ARG A 10 -13.83 -14.06 22.73
CA ARG A 10 -13.53 -14.74 21.46
C ARG A 10 -14.86 -15.23 20.89
N GLN A 11 -15.33 -14.63 19.80
CA GLN A 11 -16.39 -15.21 19.00
C GLN A 11 -15.85 -16.51 18.37
N GLN A 12 -16.20 -17.65 18.96
CA GLN A 12 -15.94 -18.97 18.39
C GLN A 12 -16.88 -19.13 17.17
N GLY A 13 -16.33 -19.47 16.00
CA GLY A 13 -17.17 -19.99 14.91
C GLY A 13 -16.75 -19.70 13.46
N LEU A 14 -15.72 -18.90 13.16
CA LEU A 14 -15.23 -18.78 11.79
C LEU A 14 -13.97 -19.61 11.59
N ALA A 15 -14.02 -20.57 10.65
CA ALA A 15 -12.81 -21.19 10.13
C ALA A 15 -11.84 -20.08 9.69
N ARG A 16 -10.58 -20.18 10.10
CA ARG A 16 -9.53 -19.21 9.77
C ARG A 16 -9.47 -19.07 8.25
N LYS A 17 -9.86 -17.91 7.70
CA LYS A 17 -9.80 -17.68 6.26
C LYS A 17 -8.45 -17.09 5.89
N GLN A 18 -7.86 -17.63 4.85
CA GLN A 18 -6.63 -17.13 4.25
C GLN A 18 -6.97 -16.48 2.91
N ILE A 19 -6.38 -15.33 2.64
CA ILE A 19 -6.47 -14.63 1.37
C ILE A 19 -5.03 -14.37 0.93
N LEU A 20 -4.71 -14.77 -0.30
CA LEU A 20 -3.52 -14.29 -0.99
C LEU A 20 -3.97 -13.11 -1.85
N TYR A 21 -3.37 -11.95 -1.64
CA TYR A 21 -3.62 -10.74 -2.42
C TYR A 21 -2.32 -10.32 -3.11
N THR A 22 -2.34 -10.34 -4.44
CA THR A 22 -1.23 -9.82 -5.25
C THR A 22 -1.51 -8.37 -5.58
N TYR A 23 -0.63 -7.49 -5.12
CA TYR A 23 -0.59 -6.07 -5.47
C TYR A 23 0.51 -5.83 -6.49
N ASP A 24 0.26 -4.91 -7.43
CA ASP A 24 1.16 -4.54 -8.54
C ASP A 24 1.63 -5.76 -9.35
N PHE A 25 1.01 -6.00 -10.50
CA PHE A 25 1.38 -7.13 -11.37
C PHE A 25 2.75 -6.96 -12.05
N GLY A 26 3.38 -5.77 -11.98
CA GLY A 26 4.77 -5.58 -12.40
C GLY A 26 5.75 -6.20 -11.41
N ASP A 27 5.62 -5.84 -10.13
CA ASP A 27 6.52 -6.27 -9.06
C ASP A 27 6.08 -7.56 -8.33
N ASN A 28 4.82 -7.96 -8.50
CA ASN A 28 4.20 -9.15 -7.91
C ASN A 28 4.33 -9.21 -6.38
N TRP A 29 3.87 -8.16 -5.69
CA TRP A 29 3.85 -8.12 -4.23
C TRP A 29 2.75 -9.03 -3.69
N GLU A 30 3.14 -10.09 -2.98
CA GLU A 30 2.21 -11.05 -2.39
C GLU A 30 1.94 -10.74 -0.91
N HIS A 31 0.70 -10.36 -0.61
CA HIS A 31 0.20 -10.19 0.75
C HIS A 31 -0.58 -11.42 1.20
N HIS A 32 -0.10 -12.07 2.25
CA HIS A 32 -0.77 -13.21 2.89
C HIS A 32 -1.61 -12.71 4.06
N LEU A 33 -2.93 -12.69 3.90
CA LEU A 33 -3.87 -12.14 4.86
C LEU A 33 -4.63 -13.26 5.59
N THR A 34 -4.61 -13.23 6.92
CA THR A 34 -5.41 -14.13 7.76
C THR A 34 -6.54 -13.37 8.43
N ILE A 35 -7.79 -13.80 8.21
CA ILE A 35 -8.95 -13.27 8.92
C ILE A 35 -9.07 -13.99 10.27
N THR A 36 -8.89 -13.24 11.37
CA THR A 36 -8.86 -13.79 12.73
C THR A 36 -10.22 -13.77 13.43
N GLY A 37 -11.20 -13.02 12.93
CA GLY A 37 -12.52 -12.93 13.52
C GLY A 37 -13.38 -11.84 12.90
N ARG A 38 -14.45 -11.48 13.60
CA ARG A 38 -15.33 -10.36 13.28
C ARG A 38 -15.37 -9.40 14.47
N ALA A 39 -15.60 -8.14 14.17
CA ALA A 39 -15.85 -7.09 15.14
C ALA A 39 -17.07 -6.27 14.69
N GLU A 40 -17.60 -5.45 15.60
CA GLU A 40 -18.58 -4.43 15.22
C GLU A 40 -17.97 -3.49 14.17
N ALA A 41 -18.78 -3.13 13.17
CA ALA A 41 -18.33 -2.26 12.10
C ALA A 41 -18.03 -0.87 12.66
N LYS A 42 -16.83 -0.36 12.36
CA LYS A 42 -16.40 1.00 12.66
C LYS A 42 -15.96 1.68 11.38
N ARG A 43 -15.96 3.01 11.39
CA ARG A 43 -15.43 3.81 10.28
C ARG A 43 -13.90 3.91 10.38
N GLU A 44 -13.35 3.81 11.58
CA GLU A 44 -11.90 3.92 11.79
C GLU A 44 -11.19 2.58 11.59
N PHE A 45 -10.04 2.64 10.95
CA PHE A 45 -9.07 1.55 10.94
C PHE A 45 -8.00 1.82 11.99
N THR A 46 -7.56 0.79 12.70
CA THR A 46 -6.47 0.89 13.67
C THR A 46 -5.48 -0.22 13.43
N CYS A 47 -4.23 0.18 13.17
CA CYS A 47 -3.09 -0.72 13.17
C CYS A 47 -2.66 -0.99 14.62
N LEU A 48 -2.72 -2.25 15.03
CA LEU A 48 -2.40 -2.68 16.39
C LEU A 48 -0.90 -2.99 16.56
N ASP A 49 -0.32 -3.61 15.54
CA ASP A 49 1.06 -4.10 15.53
C ASP A 49 1.61 -4.17 14.10
N GLY A 50 2.92 -4.24 13.96
CA GLY A 50 3.64 -4.20 12.69
C GLY A 50 5.15 -4.31 12.89
N SER A 51 5.87 -4.52 11.79
CA SER A 51 7.33 -4.57 11.80
C SER A 51 7.88 -4.27 10.42
N GLY A 52 9.04 -3.63 10.38
CA GLY A 52 9.75 -3.35 9.14
C GLY A 52 9.23 -2.12 8.40
N HIS A 53 10.10 -1.59 7.56
CA HIS A 53 9.79 -0.48 6.69
C HIS A 53 8.83 -0.90 5.58
N TYR A 54 7.95 0.00 5.12
CA TYR A 54 7.14 -0.25 3.93
C TYR A 54 8.05 -0.39 2.68
N VAL A 55 7.65 -1.24 1.73
CA VAL A 55 8.41 -1.47 0.49
C VAL A 55 8.39 -0.22 -0.37
N ALA A 56 9.48 0.05 -1.07
CA ALA A 56 9.50 1.07 -2.11
C ALA A 56 8.62 0.61 -3.30
N GLU A 57 7.77 1.50 -3.80
CA GLU A 57 7.03 1.28 -5.05
C GLU A 57 8.02 1.14 -6.21
N ASP A 58 7.69 0.29 -7.18
CA ASP A 58 8.50 0.01 -8.37
C ASP A 58 9.94 -0.45 -8.06
N ALA A 59 10.15 -1.13 -6.92
CA ALA A 59 11.47 -1.59 -6.52
C ALA A 59 11.97 -2.79 -7.33
N GLY A 60 11.13 -3.43 -8.12
CA GLY A 60 11.43 -4.69 -8.81
C GLY A 60 11.10 -5.91 -7.96
N GLY A 61 9.99 -5.83 -7.21
CA GLY A 61 9.48 -6.89 -6.36
C GLY A 61 10.40 -7.23 -5.19
N THR A 62 10.17 -8.40 -4.58
CA THR A 62 10.89 -8.83 -3.37
C THR A 62 12.41 -8.80 -3.55
N LYS A 63 12.91 -9.25 -4.72
CA LYS A 63 14.34 -9.26 -5.03
C LYS A 63 14.91 -7.84 -5.03
N GLY A 64 14.26 -6.92 -5.73
CA GLY A 64 14.73 -5.55 -5.82
C GLY A 64 14.67 -4.82 -4.47
N TRP A 65 13.67 -5.09 -3.63
CA TRP A 65 13.66 -4.57 -2.27
C TRP A 65 14.80 -5.12 -1.39
N GLU A 66 15.14 -6.40 -1.49
CA GLU A 66 16.30 -6.95 -0.77
C GLU A 66 17.62 -6.35 -1.27
N GLU A 67 17.76 -6.12 -2.57
CA GLU A 67 18.92 -5.44 -3.17
C GLU A 67 19.04 -3.99 -2.69
N LEU A 68 17.92 -3.25 -2.57
CA LEU A 68 17.91 -1.91 -2.00
C LEU A 68 18.33 -1.92 -0.53
N LYS A 69 17.79 -2.82 0.29
CA LYS A 69 18.23 -2.96 1.70
C LYS A 69 19.72 -3.34 1.78
N ALA A 70 20.19 -4.23 0.90
CA ALA A 70 21.60 -4.58 0.82
C ALA A 70 22.46 -3.37 0.43
N ALA A 71 21.97 -2.53 -0.49
CA ALA A 71 22.61 -1.30 -0.86
C ALA A 71 22.81 -0.42 0.38
N TYR A 72 21.81 -0.23 1.25
CA TYR A 72 21.96 0.54 2.51
C TYR A 72 22.87 -0.10 3.56
N ARG A 73 22.93 -1.44 3.64
CA ARG A 73 23.85 -2.15 4.56
C ARG A 73 25.31 -2.09 4.14
N ALA A 74 25.61 -1.80 2.86
CA ALA A 74 26.97 -1.74 2.37
C ALA A 74 27.77 -0.60 3.03
N ALA A 75 28.85 -0.94 3.74
CA ALA A 75 29.75 0.04 4.37
C ALA A 75 30.47 0.92 3.32
N ARG A 76 30.71 0.36 2.13
CA ARG A 76 31.28 1.04 0.96
C ARG A 76 30.43 0.68 -0.26
N PRO A 77 29.31 1.38 -0.50
CA PRO A 77 28.44 1.04 -1.62
C PRO A 77 29.16 1.29 -2.94
N ASP A 78 28.97 0.41 -3.91
CA ASP A 78 29.39 0.66 -5.30
C ASP A 78 28.51 1.73 -5.97
N GLU A 79 28.78 2.05 -7.23
CA GLU A 79 28.02 3.06 -7.98
C GLU A 79 26.53 2.70 -8.09
N HIS A 80 26.24 1.46 -8.48
CA HIS A 80 24.87 0.98 -8.63
C HIS A 80 24.10 1.03 -7.29
N GLN A 81 24.73 0.65 -6.19
CA GLN A 81 24.14 0.73 -4.86
C GLN A 81 23.86 2.18 -4.44
N ARG A 82 24.74 3.13 -4.79
CA ARG A 82 24.49 4.56 -4.54
C ARG A 82 23.32 5.08 -5.36
N GLU A 83 23.25 4.72 -6.64
CA GLU A 83 22.13 5.09 -7.51
C GLU A 83 20.78 4.56 -6.98
N ARG A 84 20.74 3.32 -6.50
CA ARG A 84 19.53 2.75 -5.90
C ARG A 84 19.10 3.47 -4.62
N ARG A 85 20.06 3.84 -3.76
CA ARG A 85 19.77 4.64 -2.56
C ARG A 85 19.18 5.98 -2.96
N GLU A 86 19.83 6.70 -3.88
CA GLU A 86 19.38 8.00 -4.37
C GLU A 86 18.00 7.93 -5.02
N TRP A 87 17.74 6.90 -5.83
CA TRP A 87 16.43 6.66 -6.43
C TRP A 87 15.34 6.55 -5.36
N PHE A 88 15.57 5.77 -4.30
CA PHE A 88 14.58 5.65 -3.22
C PHE A 88 14.42 6.94 -2.41
N GLU A 89 15.49 7.69 -2.20
CA GLU A 89 15.46 8.95 -1.43
C GLU A 89 14.75 10.08 -2.19
N LYS A 90 14.81 10.07 -3.53
CA LYS A 90 14.44 11.24 -4.35
C LYS A 90 13.36 10.99 -5.39
N THR A 91 13.21 9.78 -5.90
CA THR A 91 12.48 9.55 -7.16
C THR A 91 11.35 8.54 -7.05
N ALA A 92 11.48 7.51 -6.20
CA ALA A 92 10.42 6.54 -5.97
C ALA A 92 9.10 7.25 -5.61
N SER A 93 7.96 6.72 -6.06
CA SER A 93 6.66 7.38 -5.86
C SER A 93 6.29 7.53 -4.38
N ASN A 94 6.72 6.58 -3.55
CA ASN A 94 6.66 6.61 -2.09
C ASN A 94 8.03 6.83 -1.43
N ARG A 95 8.91 7.64 -2.06
CA ARG A 95 10.26 7.94 -1.57
C ARG A 95 10.34 8.28 -0.08
N ASP A 96 11.41 7.82 0.56
CA ASP A 96 11.81 8.25 1.90
C ASP A 96 13.17 8.97 1.85
N PRO A 97 13.20 10.30 2.00
CA PRO A 97 14.46 11.07 2.00
C PRO A 97 15.47 10.65 3.08
N ALA A 98 15.04 9.98 4.15
CA ALA A 98 15.94 9.45 5.18
C ALA A 98 16.47 8.05 4.85
N GLY A 99 15.96 7.42 3.78
CA GLY A 99 16.38 6.12 3.31
C GLY A 99 16.23 5.00 4.36
N LEU A 100 17.01 3.94 4.18
CA LEU A 100 16.94 2.72 5.02
C LEU A 100 18.20 2.53 5.88
N GLY A 101 18.98 3.59 6.10
CA GLY A 101 20.24 3.53 6.86
C GLY A 101 20.03 3.12 8.32
N GLY A 102 21.08 2.57 8.95
CA GLY A 102 21.01 2.12 10.34
C GLY A 102 20.02 0.96 10.50
N ASN A 103 19.06 1.12 11.42
CA ASN A 103 18.01 0.13 11.67
C ASN A 103 16.68 0.43 10.97
N ARG A 104 16.61 1.50 10.15
CA ARG A 104 15.35 1.98 9.55
C ARG A 104 14.63 0.94 8.72
N ALA A 105 15.35 0.04 8.06
CA ALA A 105 14.74 -1.08 7.31
C ALA A 105 13.87 -2.00 8.18
N ALA A 106 14.13 -2.07 9.49
CA ALA A 106 13.39 -2.86 10.47
C ALA A 106 12.41 -2.01 11.30
N GLU A 107 12.46 -0.69 11.17
CA GLU A 107 11.63 0.24 11.94
C GLU A 107 10.25 0.40 11.32
N TRP A 108 9.28 0.60 12.19
CA TRP A 108 7.90 0.90 11.86
C TRP A 108 7.35 1.86 12.92
N ASP A 109 6.61 2.87 12.50
CA ASP A 109 5.96 3.84 13.39
C ASP A 109 4.45 3.62 13.41
N ARG A 110 3.97 2.98 14.49
CA ARG A 110 2.54 2.71 14.71
C ARG A 110 1.71 3.99 14.78
N GLU A 111 2.23 5.05 15.37
CA GLU A 111 1.49 6.30 15.52
C GLU A 111 1.36 6.99 14.18
N GLN A 112 2.43 7.01 13.39
CA GLN A 112 2.38 7.52 12.01
C GLN A 112 1.38 6.73 11.18
N VAL A 113 1.44 5.39 11.20
CA VAL A 113 0.49 4.56 10.45
C VAL A 113 -0.96 4.85 10.88
N ASN A 114 -1.24 4.98 12.17
CA ASN A 114 -2.59 5.29 12.63
C ASN A 114 -3.03 6.72 12.28
N ARG A 115 -2.12 7.70 12.23
CA ARG A 115 -2.41 9.06 11.71
C ARG A 115 -2.77 9.01 10.22
N ASP A 116 -2.09 8.19 9.44
CA ASP A 116 -2.39 8.04 8.01
C ASP A 116 -3.74 7.33 7.81
N LEU A 117 -4.00 6.27 8.57
CA LEU A 117 -5.28 5.53 8.56
C LEU A 117 -6.48 6.38 8.99
N SER A 118 -6.30 7.34 9.92
CA SER A 118 -7.43 8.17 10.38
C SER A 118 -8.01 9.06 9.29
N THR A 119 -7.21 9.41 8.28
CA THR A 119 -7.65 10.22 7.13
C THR A 119 -7.86 9.38 5.86
N PHE A 120 -7.64 8.07 5.94
CA PHE A 120 -7.66 7.17 4.78
C PHE A 120 -8.99 7.23 4.02
N LEU A 121 -10.12 7.02 4.71
CA LEU A 121 -11.43 6.97 4.04
C LEU A 121 -11.79 8.30 3.36
N GLU A 122 -11.47 9.43 3.99
CA GLU A 122 -11.73 10.75 3.43
C GLU A 122 -10.84 11.02 2.22
N ARG A 123 -9.56 10.65 2.29
CA ARG A 123 -8.64 10.74 1.14
C ARG A 123 -9.11 9.86 -0.01
N PHE A 124 -9.52 8.63 0.27
CA PHE A 124 -10.01 7.69 -0.74
C PHE A 124 -11.29 8.17 -1.42
N GLN A 125 -12.25 8.67 -0.65
CA GLN A 125 -13.48 9.24 -1.21
C GLN A 125 -13.15 10.43 -2.11
N ARG A 126 -12.32 11.37 -1.64
CA ARG A 126 -11.92 12.53 -2.44
C ARG A 126 -11.22 12.13 -3.73
N MET A 127 -10.31 11.15 -3.68
CA MET A 127 -9.65 10.65 -4.90
C MET A 127 -10.64 9.99 -5.88
N ALA A 128 -11.64 9.29 -5.37
CA ALA A 128 -12.69 8.70 -6.22
C ALA A 128 -13.52 9.79 -6.89
N ASP A 129 -13.96 10.79 -6.13
CA ASP A 129 -14.75 11.93 -6.62
C ASP A 129 -13.96 12.72 -7.69
N GLU A 130 -12.70 13.05 -7.41
CA GLU A 130 -11.81 13.74 -8.36
C GLU A 130 -11.57 12.94 -9.65
N ASN A 131 -11.47 11.61 -9.54
CA ASN A 131 -11.31 10.74 -10.71
C ASN A 131 -12.60 10.66 -11.53
N GLU A 132 -13.77 10.63 -10.88
CA GLU A 132 -15.07 10.66 -11.55
C GLU A 132 -15.24 11.98 -12.32
N GLU A 133 -14.96 13.12 -11.69
CA GLU A 133 -15.00 14.44 -12.34
C GLU A 133 -14.02 14.54 -13.51
N ARG A 134 -12.80 14.02 -13.37
CA ARG A 134 -11.82 13.97 -14.46
C ARG A 134 -12.29 13.11 -15.61
N MET A 135 -12.84 11.93 -15.33
CA MET A 135 -13.37 11.03 -16.35
C MET A 135 -14.57 11.63 -17.05
N GLU A 136 -15.49 12.27 -16.31
CA GLU A 136 -16.63 12.98 -16.89
C GLU A 136 -16.15 14.15 -17.77
N SER A 137 -15.16 14.93 -17.32
CA SER A 137 -14.54 15.98 -18.12
C SER A 137 -13.88 15.44 -19.39
N MET A 138 -13.22 14.28 -19.33
CA MET A 138 -12.65 13.63 -20.52
C MET A 138 -13.73 13.15 -21.49
N MET A 139 -14.86 12.66 -20.98
CA MET A 139 -15.97 12.15 -21.80
C MET A 139 -16.88 13.25 -22.37
N ASN A 140 -17.03 14.38 -21.67
CA ASN A 140 -17.99 15.44 -22.02
C ASN A 140 -17.30 16.79 -22.38
N GLY A 141 -15.98 16.85 -22.27
CA GLY A 141 -15.19 18.04 -22.59
C GLY A 141 -14.79 18.15 -24.07
N PRO A 142 -13.97 19.15 -24.44
CA PRO A 142 -13.59 19.40 -25.83
C PRO A 142 -12.80 18.27 -26.51
N MET A 143 -12.34 17.27 -25.76
CA MET A 143 -11.65 16.06 -26.25
C MET A 143 -12.59 14.86 -26.49
N ALA A 144 -13.90 14.99 -26.21
CA ALA A 144 -14.92 13.94 -26.23
C ALA A 144 -15.14 13.19 -27.57
N GLY A 145 -14.41 13.56 -28.63
CA GLY A 145 -14.45 12.89 -29.94
C GLY A 145 -13.09 12.70 -30.58
N MET A 146 -12.00 12.89 -29.83
CA MET A 146 -10.63 12.90 -30.37
C MET A 146 -9.96 11.53 -30.39
N PHE A 147 -10.59 10.53 -29.76
CA PHE A 147 -10.21 9.12 -29.87
C PHE A 147 -11.14 8.40 -30.83
N PRO A 148 -10.62 7.66 -31.84
CA PRO A 148 -11.46 6.82 -32.68
C PRO A 148 -12.15 5.77 -31.80
N PRO A 149 -13.39 5.34 -32.15
CA PRO A 149 -14.05 4.29 -31.40
C PRO A 149 -13.14 3.07 -31.34
N GLY A 150 -12.77 2.67 -30.12
CA GLY A 150 -12.03 1.44 -29.88
C GLY A 150 -12.80 0.24 -30.45
N PRO A 151 -12.12 -0.88 -30.74
CA PRO A 151 -12.79 -2.07 -31.24
C PRO A 151 -13.91 -2.45 -30.26
N ARG A 152 -15.14 -2.55 -30.77
CA ARG A 152 -16.28 -3.02 -29.96
C ARG A 152 -15.93 -4.42 -29.45
N PRO A 153 -15.93 -4.67 -28.12
CA PRO A 153 -15.76 -6.02 -27.62
C PRO A 153 -16.88 -6.89 -28.20
N ALA A 154 -16.49 -7.96 -28.88
CA ALA A 154 -17.44 -8.94 -29.36
C ALA A 154 -18.09 -9.61 -28.13
N GLY A 155 -19.39 -9.42 -27.94
CA GLY A 155 -20.19 -10.39 -27.16
C GLY A 155 -20.75 -9.93 -25.82
N TRP A 156 -21.33 -8.73 -25.72
CA TRP A 156 -22.37 -8.48 -24.72
C TRP A 156 -23.61 -7.86 -25.40
N GLY A 157 -24.38 -8.71 -26.07
CA GLY A 157 -25.84 -8.57 -26.19
C GLY A 157 -26.46 -9.57 -25.22
N ARG A 158 -27.58 -9.33 -24.55
CA ARG A 158 -28.74 -8.49 -24.81
C ARG A 158 -29.09 -7.64 -23.60
#